data_AF-A0A0E9ZSL6-F1
#
_entry.id   AF-A0A0E9ZSL6-F1
#
_cell.length_a   1.000
_cell.length_b   1.000
_cell.length_c   1.000
_cell.angle_alpha   90.00
_cell.angle_beta   90.00
_cell.angle_gamma   90.00
#
_symmetry.space_group_name_H-M   'P 1'
#
loop_
_entity.id
_entity.type
_entity.pdbx_description
1 polymer ?
#
loop_
_entity_poly.entity_id
_entity_poly.type
_entity_poly.pdbx_seq_one_letter_code
_entity_poly.pdbx_strand_id
1 'polypeptide(L)'
;MLRTLFAWLGALLLANLAHAGPMRLDGTEQWTMKSAEGREYRIMISLPEGDVPWTGGYPVIYLLDGNAYFPAFHAAKRAQERLRGAILVGIGYPSDTPLDFERRAFDLSPPQPAERNTPPQGGQDLFLDFIEKRLMPKVNARFKVDQDQRSLVGHSFGGMFGVYALFTRPQLFQHVIAISPSLWWRDRYLLEHERAFRKKAQAGQLDLTHSSLTLLMGEREMAQEIQDARALQIRLEALSQYGLRSDFQIEPGEDHMSMPFRVSARVLDELISTRRF
;
A
#
# COMPACT_ATOMS: atom_id res chain seq x y z
N MET A 1 32.01 19.91 79.31
CA MET A 1 30.88 20.48 78.53
C MET A 1 31.04 19.96 77.11
N LEU A 2 30.22 18.99 76.65
CA LEU A 2 29.02 19.19 75.80
C LEU A 2 29.33 20.10 74.58
N ARG A 3 29.04 19.78 73.31
CA ARG A 3 27.92 18.98 72.77
C ARG A 3 28.08 18.81 71.22
N THR A 4 27.75 17.60 70.73
CA THR A 4 27.03 17.23 69.47
C THR A 4 27.50 17.77 68.10
N LEU A 5 28.01 16.92 67.19
CA LEU A 5 27.29 16.07 66.20
C LEU A 5 26.36 16.85 65.25
N PHE A 6 26.67 16.86 63.96
CA PHE A 6 25.74 16.42 62.91
C PHE A 6 26.49 16.16 61.60
N ALA A 7 26.50 14.89 61.18
CA ALA A 7 26.90 14.43 59.87
C ALA A 7 25.78 14.75 58.87
N TRP A 8 26.12 15.33 57.72
CA TRP A 8 25.23 15.36 56.57
C TRP A 8 25.77 14.37 55.53
N LEU A 9 25.20 13.17 55.55
CA LEU A 9 25.19 12.28 54.39
C LEU A 9 24.41 13.01 53.27
N GLY A 10 25.12 13.48 52.25
CA GLY A 10 24.51 13.84 50.98
C GLY A 10 24.03 12.58 50.29
N ALA A 11 22.73 12.32 50.33
CA ALA A 11 22.11 11.24 49.57
C ALA A 11 22.31 11.49 48.07
N LEU A 12 23.11 10.65 47.42
CA LEU A 12 23.15 10.48 45.98
C LEU A 12 21.80 9.88 45.54
N LEU A 13 20.85 10.75 45.23
CA LEU A 13 19.67 10.40 44.42
C LEU A 13 20.16 10.13 43.00
N LEU A 14 20.54 8.88 42.72
CA LEU A 14 20.58 8.34 41.36
C LEU A 14 19.14 8.32 40.85
N ALA A 15 18.66 9.45 40.33
CA ALA A 15 17.48 9.46 39.49
C ALA A 15 17.78 8.54 38.32
N ASN A 16 17.08 7.40 38.24
CA ASN A 16 16.97 6.60 37.02
C ASN A 16 16.31 7.49 35.95
N LEU A 17 17.10 8.33 35.31
CA LEU A 17 16.70 9.09 34.14
C LEU A 17 16.49 8.05 33.03
N ALA A 18 15.23 7.67 32.85
CA ALA A 18 14.82 6.91 31.68
C ALA A 18 15.37 7.62 30.44
N HIS A 19 16.30 6.97 29.75
CA HIS A 19 16.87 7.52 28.53
C HIS A 19 15.81 7.41 27.43
N ALA A 20 15.40 8.54 26.88
CA ALA A 20 14.53 8.58 25.72
C ALA A 20 15.31 8.02 24.51
N GLY A 21 14.90 6.83 24.04
CA GLY A 21 15.35 6.24 22.79
C GLY A 21 14.23 6.25 21.76
N PRO A 22 14.54 6.14 20.45
CA PRO A 22 13.52 6.02 19.43
C PRO A 22 12.70 4.73 19.65
N MET A 23 11.38 4.84 19.54
CA MET A 23 10.49 3.66 19.53
C MET A 23 10.67 2.91 18.21
N ARG A 24 10.90 1.61 18.27
CA ARG A 24 11.01 0.72 17.11
C ARG A 24 9.78 -0.18 17.05
N LEU A 25 9.27 -0.44 15.86
CA LEU A 25 8.27 -1.47 15.63
C LEU A 25 8.96 -2.84 15.54
N ASP A 26 8.60 -3.76 16.43
CA ASP A 26 9.17 -5.11 16.43
C ASP A 26 8.85 -5.87 15.14
N GLY A 27 9.76 -6.76 14.72
CA GLY A 27 9.57 -7.56 13.51
C GLY A 27 9.54 -6.71 12.23
N THR A 28 10.23 -5.56 12.23
CA THR A 28 10.35 -4.70 11.05
C THR A 28 11.80 -4.43 10.65
N GLU A 29 12.00 -4.18 9.36
CA GLU A 29 13.24 -3.62 8.82
C GLU A 29 12.94 -2.48 7.85
N GLN A 30 13.94 -1.63 7.59
CA GLN A 30 13.82 -0.50 6.66
C GLN A 30 14.98 -0.51 5.67
N TRP A 31 14.69 -0.26 4.40
CA TRP A 31 15.68 -0.03 3.36
C TRP A 31 15.55 1.39 2.79
N THR A 32 16.68 1.91 2.29
CA THR A 32 16.68 3.04 1.37
C THR A 32 17.01 2.50 -0.02
N MET A 33 16.14 2.77 -1.00
CA MET A 33 16.31 2.30 -2.37
C MET A 33 16.22 3.45 -3.36
N LYS A 34 16.90 3.34 -4.51
CA LYS A 34 16.89 4.36 -5.57
C LYS A 34 16.24 3.85 -6.85
N SER A 35 15.44 4.67 -7.51
CA SER A 35 15.00 4.44 -8.90
C SER A 35 16.17 4.54 -9.89
N ALA A 36 15.92 4.24 -11.17
CA ALA A 36 16.92 4.41 -12.22
C ALA A 36 17.38 5.86 -12.38
N GLU A 37 16.49 6.80 -12.12
CA GLU A 37 16.72 8.25 -12.15
C GLU A 37 17.31 8.78 -10.84
N GLY A 38 17.63 7.89 -9.89
CA GLY A 38 18.25 8.25 -8.61
C GLY A 38 17.29 8.73 -7.53
N ARG A 39 15.97 8.68 -7.75
CA ARG A 39 14.97 9.06 -6.71
C ARG A 39 15.00 8.07 -5.56
N GLU A 40 15.13 8.57 -4.33
CA GLU A 40 15.19 7.75 -3.12
C GLU A 40 13.80 7.42 -2.57
N TYR A 41 13.59 6.17 -2.16
CA TYR A 41 12.40 5.66 -1.51
C TYR A 41 12.76 5.03 -0.16
N ARG A 42 11.91 5.25 0.84
CA ARG A 42 11.97 4.57 2.14
C ARG A 42 11.08 3.33 2.06
N ILE A 43 11.67 2.15 2.16
CA ILE A 43 10.95 0.88 2.10
C ILE A 43 10.87 0.33 3.52
N MET A 44 9.67 0.22 4.07
CA MET A 44 9.41 -0.32 5.40
C MET A 44 8.86 -1.72 5.26
N ILE A 45 9.40 -2.70 5.99
CA ILE A 45 9.05 -4.11 5.82
C ILE A 45 8.59 -4.67 7.15
N SER A 46 7.38 -5.23 7.18
CA SER A 46 6.93 -6.13 8.24
C SER A 46 7.34 -7.53 7.85
N LEU A 47 8.20 -8.13 8.66
CA LEU A 47 8.76 -9.45 8.42
C LEU A 47 7.66 -10.53 8.49
N PRO A 48 7.78 -11.62 7.73
CA PRO A 48 6.90 -12.77 7.89
C PRO A 48 7.22 -13.46 9.21
N GLU A 49 6.18 -13.89 9.93
CA GLU A 49 6.30 -14.69 11.15
C GLU A 49 6.07 -16.17 10.80
N GLY A 50 6.90 -17.05 11.36
CA GLY A 50 6.83 -18.50 11.11
C GLY A 50 7.53 -18.96 9.82
N ASP A 51 7.42 -20.25 9.55
CA ASP A 51 8.08 -20.90 8.42
C ASP A 51 7.44 -20.53 7.08
N VAL A 52 8.18 -20.76 5.99
CA VAL A 52 7.65 -20.58 4.63
C VAL A 52 6.41 -21.47 4.45
N PRO A 53 5.27 -20.93 3.97
CA PRO A 53 4.09 -21.71 3.69
C PRO A 53 4.36 -22.91 2.78
N TRP A 54 3.56 -23.98 2.97
CA TRP A 54 3.66 -25.20 2.16
C TRP A 54 3.39 -24.95 0.66
N THR A 55 2.68 -23.86 0.32
CA THR A 55 2.47 -23.38 -1.06
C THR A 55 3.76 -22.97 -1.77
N GLY A 56 4.88 -22.85 -1.04
CA GLY A 56 6.20 -22.65 -1.60
C GLY A 56 6.71 -21.20 -1.52
N GLY A 57 6.00 -20.28 -0.88
CA GLY A 57 6.47 -18.92 -0.66
C GLY A 57 5.57 -18.11 0.26
N TYR A 58 6.11 -17.00 0.78
CA TYR A 58 5.33 -16.02 1.53
C TYR A 58 4.55 -15.11 0.56
N PRO A 59 3.28 -14.84 0.82
CA PRO A 59 2.54 -13.85 0.06
C PRO A 59 3.02 -12.44 0.44
N VAL A 60 2.96 -11.49 -0.51
CA VAL A 60 3.52 -10.14 -0.33
C VAL A 60 2.46 -9.07 -0.57
N ILE A 61 2.41 -8.08 0.32
CA ILE A 61 1.52 -6.94 0.24
C ILE A 61 2.38 -5.68 0.06
N TYR A 62 2.27 -5.04 -1.09
CA TYR A 62 2.87 -3.75 -1.35
C TYR A 62 1.87 -2.66 -0.98
N LEU A 63 2.22 -1.82 0.00
CA LEU A 63 1.38 -0.76 0.52
C LEU A 63 1.97 0.59 0.12
N LEU A 64 1.21 1.35 -0.68
CA LEU A 64 1.59 2.71 -1.07
C LEU A 64 1.42 3.69 0.09
N ASP A 65 2.06 4.85 -0.02
CA ASP A 65 2.04 5.90 1.01
C ASP A 65 2.44 5.35 2.41
N GLY A 66 3.48 4.51 2.42
CA GLY A 66 3.89 3.73 3.59
C GLY A 66 4.21 4.58 4.82
N ASN A 67 4.68 5.82 4.66
CA ASN A 67 4.93 6.75 5.76
C ASN A 67 3.67 6.98 6.62
N ALA A 68 2.49 7.02 6.01
CA ALA A 68 1.22 7.23 6.70
C ALA A 68 0.64 5.92 7.25
N TYR A 69 0.66 4.84 6.45
CA TYR A 69 -0.20 3.69 6.67
C TYR A 69 0.51 2.45 7.22
N PHE A 70 1.83 2.35 7.08
CA PHE A 70 2.58 1.16 7.46
C PHE A 70 2.37 0.73 8.92
N PRO A 71 2.42 1.61 9.94
CA PRO A 71 2.23 1.18 11.33
C PRO A 71 0.88 0.51 11.59
N ALA A 72 -0.21 1.04 11.02
CA ALA A 72 -1.55 0.49 11.18
C ALA A 72 -1.68 -0.89 10.52
N PHE A 73 -1.18 -1.03 9.29
CA PHE A 73 -1.19 -2.30 8.56
C PHE A 73 -0.25 -3.34 9.19
N HIS A 74 0.90 -2.91 9.73
CA HIS A 74 1.81 -3.78 10.47
C HIS A 74 1.10 -4.35 11.72
N ALA A 75 0.44 -3.51 12.51
CA ALA A 75 -0.30 -3.94 13.69
C ALA A 75 -1.45 -4.90 13.32
N ALA A 76 -2.26 -4.55 12.30
CA ALA A 76 -3.36 -5.38 11.83
C ALA A 76 -2.89 -6.77 11.34
N LYS A 77 -1.82 -6.81 10.53
CA LYS A 77 -1.21 -8.05 10.05
C LYS A 77 -0.81 -8.98 11.19
N ARG A 78 -0.17 -8.44 12.24
CA ARG A 78 0.30 -9.25 13.39
C ARG A 78 -0.84 -9.72 14.28
N ALA A 79 -1.94 -8.96 14.33
CA ALA A 79 -3.14 -9.37 15.04
C ALA A 79 -3.88 -10.53 14.34
N GLN A 80 -3.77 -10.65 13.01
CA GLN A 80 -4.46 -11.66 12.22
C GLN A 80 -3.59 -12.89 11.93
N GLU A 81 -3.89 -14.02 12.56
CA GLU A 81 -3.11 -15.27 12.46
C GLU A 81 -2.80 -15.68 11.00
N ARG A 82 -3.80 -15.61 10.11
CA ARG A 82 -3.68 -16.00 8.69
C ARG A 82 -2.73 -15.13 7.87
N LEU A 83 -2.34 -13.96 8.37
CA LEU A 83 -1.45 -13.01 7.67
C LEU A 83 -0.15 -12.75 8.41
N ARG A 84 0.06 -13.35 9.58
CA ARG A 84 1.34 -13.30 10.29
C ARG A 84 2.51 -13.72 9.40
N GLY A 85 2.31 -14.74 8.56
CA GLY A 85 3.29 -15.20 7.58
C GLY A 85 3.42 -14.33 6.31
N ALA A 86 2.56 -13.34 6.06
CA ALA A 86 2.71 -12.46 4.91
C ALA A 86 3.92 -11.53 5.07
N ILE A 87 4.43 -10.99 3.97
CA ILE A 87 5.39 -9.88 3.98
C ILE A 87 4.59 -8.61 3.66
N LEU A 88 4.70 -7.57 4.49
CA LEU A 88 4.13 -6.26 4.17
C LEU A 88 5.27 -5.30 3.82
N VAL A 89 5.26 -4.75 2.62
CA VAL A 89 6.25 -3.81 2.09
C VAL A 89 5.58 -2.45 1.90
N GLY A 90 5.75 -1.56 2.87
CA GLY A 90 5.36 -0.15 2.78
C GLY A 90 6.33 0.63 1.91
N ILE A 91 5.83 1.26 0.85
CA ILE A 91 6.60 2.10 -0.06
C ILE A 91 6.36 3.55 0.30
N GLY A 92 7.41 4.19 0.78
CA GLY A 92 7.39 5.54 1.30
C GLY A 92 8.51 6.42 0.74
N TYR A 93 8.61 7.61 1.32
CA TYR A 93 9.56 8.65 0.93
C TYR A 93 10.52 8.96 2.09
N PRO A 94 11.74 9.45 1.81
CA PRO A 94 12.68 9.91 2.83
C PRO A 94 12.23 11.26 3.41
N SER A 95 11.04 11.26 4.02
CA SER A 95 10.37 12.41 4.64
C SER A 95 9.79 12.00 5.98
N ASP A 96 9.65 12.98 6.88
CA ASP A 96 9.03 12.79 8.20
C ASP A 96 7.53 13.16 8.20
N THR A 97 7.00 13.59 7.06
CA THR A 97 5.56 13.80 6.87
C THR A 97 4.84 12.47 6.59
N PRO A 98 3.61 12.25 7.10
CA PRO A 98 2.83 11.07 6.76
C PRO A 98 2.58 10.93 5.25
N LEU A 99 2.28 12.03 4.56
CA LEU A 99 2.10 12.08 3.12
C LEU A 99 3.02 13.17 2.54
N ASP A 100 3.97 12.76 1.70
CA ASP A 100 4.80 13.68 0.92
C ASP A 100 4.05 14.03 -0.37
N PHE A 101 3.31 15.15 -0.34
CA PHE A 101 2.40 15.53 -1.43
C PHE A 101 3.11 15.78 -2.76
N GLU A 102 4.31 16.35 -2.75
CA GLU A 102 5.06 16.60 -3.98
C GLU A 102 5.51 15.29 -4.62
N ARG A 103 6.10 14.39 -3.83
CA ARG A 103 6.60 13.11 -4.32
C ARG A 103 5.47 12.21 -4.80
N ARG A 104 4.39 12.10 -4.02
CA ARG A 104 3.27 11.22 -4.36
C ARG A 104 2.44 11.76 -5.52
N ALA A 105 2.33 13.08 -5.69
CA ALA A 105 1.69 13.65 -6.87
C ALA A 105 2.46 13.24 -8.13
N PHE A 106 3.80 13.29 -8.10
CA PHE A 106 4.61 12.81 -9.21
C PHE A 106 4.43 11.31 -9.45
N ASP A 107 4.66 10.49 -8.43
CA ASP A 107 4.76 9.04 -8.56
C ASP A 107 3.42 8.31 -8.79
N LEU A 108 2.29 8.88 -8.35
CA LEU A 108 0.99 8.18 -8.31
C LEU A 108 -0.04 8.73 -9.30
N SER A 109 0.31 9.73 -10.10
CA SER A 109 -0.65 10.41 -10.97
C SER A 109 -0.17 10.57 -12.42
N PRO A 110 -1.10 10.69 -13.38
CA PRO A 110 -0.77 10.83 -14.79
C PRO A 110 -0.17 12.20 -15.12
N PRO A 111 0.48 12.35 -16.28
CA PRO A 111 1.06 13.63 -16.68
C PRO A 111 -0.01 14.71 -16.82
N GLN A 112 0.33 15.92 -16.38
CA GLN A 112 -0.48 17.12 -16.52
C GLN A 112 0.06 18.05 -17.60
N PRO A 113 -0.79 18.91 -18.20
CA PRO A 113 -0.32 20.03 -19.01
C PRO A 113 0.59 20.92 -18.18
N ALA A 114 1.63 21.50 -18.79
CA ALA A 114 2.66 22.27 -18.09
C ALA A 114 2.07 23.42 -17.26
N GLU A 115 0.97 24.01 -17.73
CA GLU A 115 0.27 25.14 -17.09
C GLU A 115 -0.45 24.74 -15.78
N ARG A 116 -0.67 23.45 -15.55
CA ARG A 116 -1.37 22.88 -14.38
C ARG A 116 -0.56 21.80 -13.67
N ASN A 117 0.75 21.76 -13.90
CA ASN A 117 1.64 20.71 -13.38
C ASN A 117 2.42 21.13 -12.13
N THR A 118 1.73 21.78 -11.19
CA THR A 118 2.29 22.21 -9.91
C THR A 118 1.39 21.68 -8.77
N PRO A 119 1.85 20.72 -7.95
CA PRO A 119 3.16 20.06 -8.02
C PRO A 119 3.31 19.17 -9.28
N PRO A 120 4.56 18.81 -9.67
CA PRO A 120 4.81 17.95 -10.81
C PRO A 120 4.12 16.58 -10.71
N GLN A 121 3.56 16.12 -11.81
CA GLN A 121 2.82 14.86 -12.00
C GLN A 121 3.35 14.10 -13.23
N GLY A 122 2.95 12.83 -13.38
CA GLY A 122 3.28 12.02 -14.56
C GLY A 122 4.46 11.07 -14.39
N GLY A 123 4.90 10.82 -13.16
CA GLY A 123 5.94 9.86 -12.82
C GLY A 123 5.46 8.42 -12.70
N GLN A 124 4.17 8.14 -12.87
CA GLN A 124 3.56 6.82 -12.64
C GLN A 124 4.28 5.65 -13.34
N ASP A 125 4.76 5.80 -14.57
CA ASP A 125 5.49 4.72 -15.25
C ASP A 125 6.90 4.52 -14.68
N LEU A 126 7.57 5.59 -14.26
CA LEU A 126 8.88 5.52 -13.62
C LEU A 126 8.78 4.87 -12.23
N PHE A 127 7.71 5.20 -11.50
CA PHE A 127 7.45 4.60 -10.20
C PHE A 127 7.07 3.12 -10.33
N LEU A 128 6.23 2.76 -11.31
CA LEU A 128 5.90 1.36 -11.59
C LEU A 128 7.14 0.58 -12.07
N ASP A 129 8.02 1.20 -12.86
CA ASP A 129 9.33 0.65 -13.23
C ASP A 129 10.23 0.43 -12.02
N PHE A 130 10.27 1.35 -11.06
CA PHE A 130 11.01 1.16 -9.82
C PHE A 130 10.48 -0.05 -9.04
N ILE A 131 9.15 -0.17 -8.91
CA ILE A 131 8.54 -1.31 -8.22
C ILE A 131 8.90 -2.63 -8.90
N GLU A 132 8.67 -2.73 -10.20
CA GLU A 132 8.87 -3.95 -10.99
C GLU A 132 10.35 -4.34 -11.12
N LYS A 133 11.21 -3.38 -11.48
CA LYS A 133 12.59 -3.69 -11.91
C LYS A 133 13.61 -3.60 -10.78
N ARG A 134 13.24 -3.05 -9.62
CA ARG A 134 14.18 -2.86 -8.49
C ARG A 134 13.64 -3.38 -7.17
N LEU A 135 12.47 -2.91 -6.75
CA LEU A 135 11.91 -3.29 -5.45
C LEU A 135 11.55 -4.77 -5.40
N MET A 136 10.72 -5.26 -6.32
CA MET A 136 10.30 -6.67 -6.35
C MET A 136 11.50 -7.64 -6.44
N PRO A 137 12.51 -7.43 -7.31
CA PRO A 137 13.72 -8.25 -7.31
C PRO A 137 14.47 -8.25 -5.98
N LYS A 138 14.56 -7.09 -5.30
CA LYS A 138 15.23 -7.00 -4.00
C LYS A 138 14.47 -7.77 -2.91
N VAL A 139 13.14 -7.68 -2.90
CA VAL A 139 12.28 -8.46 -1.99
C VAL A 139 12.40 -9.95 -2.27
N ASN A 140 12.36 -10.37 -3.55
CA ASN A 140 12.51 -11.77 -3.97
C ASN A 140 13.89 -12.36 -3.62
N ALA A 141 14.94 -11.54 -3.63
CA ALA A 141 16.27 -11.99 -3.23
C ALA A 141 16.40 -12.16 -1.70
N ARG A 142 15.60 -11.43 -0.92
CA ARG A 142 15.64 -11.44 0.55
C ARG A 142 14.71 -12.47 1.16
N PHE A 143 13.59 -12.77 0.51
CA PHE A 143 12.54 -13.65 1.00
C PHE A 143 12.08 -14.63 -0.07
N LYS A 144 11.69 -15.84 0.33
CA LYS A 144 11.06 -16.81 -0.58
C LYS A 144 9.62 -16.36 -0.85
N VAL A 145 9.43 -15.53 -1.87
CA VAL A 145 8.13 -14.94 -2.22
C VAL A 145 7.33 -15.87 -3.11
N ASP A 146 6.04 -16.02 -2.79
CA ASP A 146 5.04 -16.58 -3.71
C ASP A 146 4.68 -15.54 -4.77
N GLN A 147 5.09 -15.80 -6.03
CA GLN A 147 4.94 -14.86 -7.14
C GLN A 147 3.47 -14.70 -7.58
N ASP A 148 2.60 -15.65 -7.21
CA ASP A 148 1.19 -15.65 -7.55
C ASP A 148 0.32 -15.06 -6.42
N GLN A 149 0.95 -14.55 -5.35
CA GLN A 149 0.28 -13.99 -4.18
C GLN A 149 0.80 -12.58 -3.85
N ARG A 150 1.02 -11.77 -4.89
CA ARG A 150 1.41 -10.35 -4.75
C ARG A 150 0.18 -9.45 -4.78
N SER A 151 0.12 -8.54 -3.82
CA SER A 151 -0.98 -7.60 -3.67
C SER A 151 -0.49 -6.15 -3.66
N LEU A 152 -1.29 -5.23 -4.20
CA LEU A 152 -1.05 -3.79 -4.14
C LEU A 152 -2.22 -3.11 -3.44
N VAL A 153 -1.92 -2.31 -2.43
CA VAL A 153 -2.89 -1.52 -1.67
C VAL A 153 -2.55 -0.05 -1.79
N GLY A 154 -3.52 0.77 -2.18
CA GLY A 154 -3.33 2.21 -2.30
C GLY A 154 -4.59 3.00 -1.99
N HIS A 155 -4.41 4.23 -1.48
CA HIS A 155 -5.47 5.16 -1.15
C HIS A 155 -5.43 6.41 -2.05
N SER A 156 -6.58 6.96 -2.43
CA SER A 156 -6.65 8.22 -3.19
C SER A 156 -5.87 8.11 -4.52
N PHE A 157 -4.86 8.93 -4.77
CA PHE A 157 -3.94 8.74 -5.90
C PHE A 157 -3.26 7.37 -5.91
N GLY A 158 -2.93 6.81 -4.75
CA GLY A 158 -2.42 5.43 -4.66
C GLY A 158 -3.44 4.39 -5.13
N GLY A 159 -4.73 4.60 -4.85
CA GLY A 159 -5.80 3.73 -5.35
C GLY A 159 -5.95 3.83 -6.86
N MET A 160 -5.92 5.05 -7.40
CA MET A 160 -5.90 5.29 -8.85
C MET A 160 -4.67 4.65 -9.51
N PHE A 161 -3.49 4.79 -8.92
CA PHE A 161 -2.25 4.14 -9.37
C PHE A 161 -2.36 2.61 -9.33
N GLY A 162 -3.03 2.05 -8.31
CA GLY A 162 -3.30 0.61 -8.25
C GLY A 162 -4.13 0.13 -9.44
N VAL A 163 -5.21 0.85 -9.77
CA VAL A 163 -6.03 0.56 -10.97
C VAL A 163 -5.20 0.74 -12.26
N TYR A 164 -4.36 1.77 -12.32
CA TYR A 164 -3.44 1.98 -13.44
C TYR A 164 -2.48 0.79 -13.63
N ALA A 165 -1.87 0.30 -12.55
CA ALA A 165 -0.97 -0.85 -12.58
C ALA A 165 -1.68 -2.12 -13.08
N LEU A 166 -2.92 -2.36 -12.64
CA LEU A 166 -3.74 -3.48 -13.14
C LEU A 166 -3.96 -3.39 -14.66
N PHE A 167 -4.29 -2.21 -15.17
CA PHE A 167 -4.59 -2.05 -16.60
C PHE A 167 -3.36 -2.13 -17.51
N THR A 168 -2.22 -1.64 -17.03
CA THR A 168 -1.02 -1.50 -17.85
C THR A 168 -0.03 -2.65 -17.69
N ARG A 169 0.04 -3.25 -16.50
CA ARG A 169 0.96 -4.36 -16.16
C ARG A 169 0.28 -5.39 -15.25
N PRO A 170 -0.80 -6.04 -15.71
CA PRO A 170 -1.65 -6.93 -14.90
C PRO A 170 -0.90 -8.10 -14.23
N GLN A 171 0.24 -8.51 -14.76
CA GLN A 171 1.05 -9.60 -14.22
C GLN A 171 1.83 -9.26 -12.93
N LEU A 172 1.91 -7.98 -12.56
CA LEU A 172 2.70 -7.56 -11.39
C LEU A 172 2.02 -7.88 -10.06
N PHE A 173 0.69 -7.78 -10.02
CA PHE A 173 -0.11 -7.97 -8.82
C PHE A 173 -1.35 -8.77 -9.14
N GLN A 174 -1.55 -9.87 -8.40
CA GLN A 174 -2.76 -10.68 -8.53
C GLN A 174 -3.93 -10.02 -7.80
N HIS A 175 -3.68 -9.23 -6.76
CA HIS A 175 -4.76 -8.57 -6.01
C HIS A 175 -4.49 -7.08 -5.85
N VAL A 176 -5.38 -6.24 -6.39
CA VAL A 176 -5.33 -4.79 -6.19
C VAL A 176 -6.48 -4.37 -5.30
N ILE A 177 -6.17 -3.64 -4.23
CA ILE A 177 -7.16 -2.99 -3.37
C ILE A 177 -6.99 -1.48 -3.50
N ALA A 178 -7.98 -0.85 -4.10
CA ALA A 178 -8.03 0.57 -4.35
C ALA A 178 -9.03 1.23 -3.38
N ILE A 179 -8.49 1.94 -2.39
CA ILE A 179 -9.26 2.63 -1.35
C ILE A 179 -9.48 4.07 -1.81
N SER A 180 -10.73 4.51 -1.89
CA SER A 180 -11.14 5.85 -2.31
C SER A 180 -10.39 6.34 -3.55
N PRO A 181 -10.33 5.56 -4.65
CA PRO A 181 -9.47 5.89 -5.79
C PRO A 181 -9.95 7.16 -6.50
N SER A 182 -9.02 8.07 -6.80
CA SER A 182 -9.32 9.34 -7.48
C SER A 182 -9.57 9.18 -8.99
N LEU A 183 -10.57 8.37 -9.36
CA LEU A 183 -10.86 7.98 -10.75
C LEU A 183 -11.29 9.15 -11.66
N TRP A 184 -11.76 10.25 -11.06
CA TRP A 184 -12.16 11.48 -11.74
C TRP A 184 -10.98 12.27 -12.30
N TRP A 185 -9.75 12.02 -11.84
CA TRP A 185 -8.58 12.82 -12.16
C TRP A 185 -8.31 12.90 -13.67
N ARG A 186 -7.87 14.07 -14.14
CA ARG A 186 -7.51 14.33 -15.54
C ARG A 186 -8.59 13.89 -16.54
N ASP A 187 -9.83 14.31 -16.26
CA ASP A 187 -11.02 14.01 -17.07
C ASP A 187 -11.23 12.49 -17.27
N ARG A 188 -11.05 11.73 -16.18
CA ARG A 188 -11.13 10.25 -16.15
C ARG A 188 -10.06 9.59 -17.02
N TYR A 189 -8.80 9.96 -16.77
CA TYR A 189 -7.61 9.48 -17.48
C TYR A 189 -7.56 7.95 -17.69
N LEU A 190 -8.04 7.17 -16.72
CA LEU A 190 -7.99 5.71 -16.77
C LEU A 190 -8.91 5.07 -17.81
N LEU A 191 -9.87 5.80 -18.40
CA LEU A 191 -10.81 5.22 -19.36
C LEU A 191 -10.13 4.65 -20.62
N GLU A 192 -9.04 5.25 -21.08
CA GLU A 192 -8.29 4.72 -22.22
C GLU A 192 -7.58 3.42 -21.88
N HIS A 193 -6.91 3.38 -20.72
CA HIS A 193 -6.24 2.20 -20.19
C HIS A 193 -7.24 1.06 -19.93
N GLU A 194 -8.41 1.37 -19.38
CA GLU A 194 -9.52 0.42 -19.18
C GLU A 194 -9.95 -0.21 -20.52
N ARG A 195 -10.17 0.60 -21.57
CA ARG A 195 -10.56 0.10 -22.89
C ARG A 195 -9.50 -0.82 -23.49
N ALA A 196 -8.22 -0.45 -23.37
CA ALA A 196 -7.12 -1.26 -23.86
C ALA A 196 -7.02 -2.60 -23.10
N PHE A 197 -7.12 -2.56 -21.76
CA PHE A 197 -7.12 -3.73 -20.90
C PHE A 197 -8.27 -4.69 -21.24
N ARG A 198 -9.51 -4.17 -21.34
CA ARG A 198 -10.70 -4.96 -21.71
C ARG A 198 -10.54 -5.60 -23.08
N LYS A 199 -10.03 -4.87 -24.07
CA LYS A 199 -9.80 -5.39 -25.43
C LYS A 199 -8.80 -6.56 -25.42
N LYS A 200 -7.71 -6.44 -24.66
CA LYS A 200 -6.72 -7.52 -24.53
C LYS A 200 -7.31 -8.76 -23.83
N ALA A 201 -8.08 -8.57 -22.75
CA ALA A 201 -8.75 -9.66 -22.05
C ALA A 201 -9.74 -10.40 -22.98
N GLN A 202 -10.57 -9.66 -23.70
CA GLN A 202 -11.55 -10.22 -24.64
C GLN A 202 -10.91 -10.96 -25.82
N ALA A 203 -9.72 -10.54 -26.21
CA ALA A 203 -8.92 -11.21 -27.25
C ALA A 203 -8.16 -12.46 -26.73
N GLY A 204 -8.33 -12.84 -25.45
CA GLY A 204 -7.61 -13.95 -24.83
C GLY A 204 -6.11 -13.68 -24.65
N GLN A 205 -5.69 -12.42 -24.66
CA GLN A 205 -4.28 -12.01 -24.54
C GLN A 205 -3.85 -11.79 -23.10
N LEU A 206 -4.77 -11.87 -22.15
CA LEU A 206 -4.52 -11.75 -20.71
C LEU A 206 -5.12 -12.97 -20.02
N ASP A 207 -4.31 -13.63 -19.19
CA ASP A 207 -4.82 -14.56 -18.19
C ASP A 207 -5.11 -13.77 -16.92
N LEU A 208 -6.40 -13.60 -16.63
CA LEU A 208 -6.85 -12.92 -15.42
C LEU A 208 -7.30 -13.90 -14.35
N THR A 209 -7.07 -15.20 -14.55
CA THR A 209 -7.35 -16.23 -13.55
C THR A 209 -6.52 -15.91 -12.31
N HIS A 210 -7.18 -15.73 -11.16
CA HIS A 210 -6.60 -15.28 -9.89
C HIS A 210 -6.33 -13.78 -9.75
N SER A 211 -6.71 -12.98 -10.73
CA SER A 211 -6.68 -11.52 -10.60
C SER A 211 -7.91 -11.01 -9.85
N SER A 212 -7.74 -10.02 -8.97
CA SER A 212 -8.85 -9.28 -8.38
C SER A 212 -8.60 -7.78 -8.25
N LEU A 213 -9.70 -7.03 -8.32
CA LEU A 213 -9.76 -5.61 -7.98
C LEU A 213 -10.88 -5.39 -6.96
N THR A 214 -10.53 -4.90 -5.77
CA THR A 214 -11.53 -4.46 -4.78
C THR A 214 -11.47 -2.94 -4.66
N LEU A 215 -12.63 -2.30 -4.84
CA LEU A 215 -12.83 -0.86 -4.71
C LEU A 215 -13.54 -0.58 -3.39
N LEU A 216 -12.90 0.15 -2.47
CA LEU A 216 -13.51 0.52 -1.19
C LEU A 216 -13.75 2.02 -1.16
N MET A 217 -14.96 2.45 -0.79
CA MET A 217 -15.33 3.87 -0.63
C MET A 217 -15.90 4.11 0.77
N GLY A 218 -15.68 5.28 1.34
CA GLY A 218 -16.40 5.74 2.53
C GLY A 218 -17.81 6.23 2.17
N GLU A 219 -18.78 5.93 3.03
CA GLU A 219 -20.19 6.37 2.83
C GLU A 219 -20.35 7.89 2.74
N ARG A 220 -19.48 8.65 3.42
CA ARG A 220 -19.51 10.12 3.45
C ARG A 220 -18.64 10.79 2.38
N GLU A 221 -18.14 10.04 1.41
CA GLU A 221 -17.44 10.59 0.24
C GLU A 221 -18.40 11.28 -0.74
N MET A 222 -17.86 12.02 -1.71
CA MET A 222 -18.71 12.69 -2.70
C MET A 222 -19.47 11.66 -3.53
N ALA A 223 -20.76 11.90 -3.73
CA ALA A 223 -21.63 10.95 -4.45
C ALA A 223 -21.10 10.60 -5.85
N GLN A 224 -20.50 11.57 -6.55
CA GLN A 224 -19.88 11.36 -7.86
C GLN A 224 -18.67 10.42 -7.79
N GLU A 225 -17.84 10.50 -6.74
CA GLU A 225 -16.68 9.62 -6.56
C GLU A 225 -17.12 8.18 -6.27
N ILE A 226 -18.13 8.02 -5.41
CA ILE A 226 -18.77 6.73 -5.13
C ILE A 226 -19.35 6.14 -6.42
N GLN A 227 -20.03 6.96 -7.23
CA GLN A 227 -20.60 6.56 -8.50
C GLN A 227 -19.51 6.13 -9.51
N ASP A 228 -18.40 6.86 -9.59
CA ASP A 228 -17.30 6.54 -10.51
C ASP A 228 -16.67 5.18 -10.17
N ALA A 229 -16.44 4.90 -8.88
CA ALA A 229 -15.92 3.61 -8.42
C ALA A 229 -16.91 2.46 -8.69
N ARG A 230 -18.19 2.64 -8.36
CA ARG A 230 -19.23 1.65 -8.67
C ARG A 230 -19.36 1.41 -10.18
N ALA A 231 -19.33 2.46 -10.99
CA ALA A 231 -19.43 2.35 -12.43
C ALA A 231 -18.22 1.61 -13.03
N LEU A 232 -17.02 1.82 -12.48
CA LEU A 232 -15.84 1.04 -12.87
C LEU A 232 -16.02 -0.45 -12.57
N GLN A 233 -16.46 -0.80 -11.36
CA GLN A 233 -16.71 -2.21 -11.00
C GLN A 233 -17.71 -2.87 -11.97
N ILE A 234 -18.83 -2.22 -12.26
CA ILE A 234 -19.84 -2.75 -13.20
C ILE A 234 -19.24 -2.99 -14.60
N ARG A 235 -18.39 -2.11 -15.10
CA ARG A 235 -17.75 -2.28 -16.43
C ARG A 235 -16.72 -3.41 -16.46
N LEU A 236 -16.14 -3.75 -15.31
CA LEU A 236 -15.17 -4.84 -15.16
C LEU A 236 -15.82 -6.18 -14.83
N GLU A 237 -17.05 -6.21 -14.32
CA GLU A 237 -17.76 -7.45 -13.95
C GLU A 237 -17.85 -8.45 -15.11
N ALA A 238 -18.03 -7.97 -16.34
CA ALA A 238 -18.05 -8.80 -17.54
C ALA A 238 -16.72 -9.52 -17.81
N LEU A 239 -15.60 -9.08 -17.21
CA LEU A 239 -14.31 -9.75 -17.31
C LEU A 239 -14.17 -10.94 -16.37
N SER A 240 -15.14 -11.21 -15.51
CA SER A 240 -15.20 -12.43 -14.68
C SER A 240 -15.15 -13.70 -15.50
N GLN A 241 -15.72 -13.69 -16.72
CA GLN A 241 -15.62 -14.80 -17.66
C GLN A 241 -14.17 -15.11 -18.10
N TYR A 242 -13.25 -14.14 -17.94
CA TYR A 242 -11.81 -14.28 -18.22
C TYR A 242 -10.98 -14.45 -16.94
N GLY A 243 -11.62 -14.57 -15.78
CA GLY A 243 -10.98 -14.85 -14.48
C GLY A 243 -10.87 -13.65 -13.52
N LEU A 244 -11.11 -12.42 -13.97
CA LEU A 244 -11.01 -11.23 -13.12
C LEU A 244 -12.17 -11.16 -12.13
N ARG A 245 -11.88 -11.15 -10.83
CA ARG A 245 -12.87 -10.80 -9.80
C ARG A 245 -12.84 -9.31 -9.53
N SER A 246 -13.99 -8.64 -9.62
CA SER A 246 -14.10 -7.21 -9.28
C SER A 246 -15.17 -6.98 -8.25
N ASP A 247 -14.83 -6.30 -7.17
CA ASP A 247 -15.74 -6.02 -6.07
C ASP A 247 -15.79 -4.52 -5.71
N PHE A 248 -16.92 -4.08 -5.16
CA PHE A 248 -17.16 -2.72 -4.74
C PHE A 248 -17.84 -2.71 -3.38
N GLN A 249 -17.20 -2.07 -2.40
CA GLN A 249 -17.64 -2.03 -1.02
C GLN A 249 -17.75 -0.59 -0.52
N ILE A 250 -18.74 -0.33 0.34
CA ILE A 250 -18.88 0.91 1.08
C ILE A 250 -18.57 0.64 2.56
N GLU A 251 -17.78 1.53 3.17
CA GLU A 251 -17.51 1.55 4.61
C GLU A 251 -18.46 2.55 5.29
N PRO A 252 -19.41 2.07 6.11
CA PRO A 252 -20.41 2.92 6.75
C PRO A 252 -19.79 3.96 7.67
N GLY A 253 -20.31 5.19 7.63
CA GLY A 253 -19.86 6.28 8.51
C GLY A 253 -18.46 6.82 8.25
N GLU A 254 -17.71 6.30 7.28
CA GLU A 254 -16.35 6.75 6.99
C GLU A 254 -16.30 7.79 5.86
N ASP A 255 -15.26 8.62 5.88
CA ASP A 255 -14.96 9.64 4.85
C ASP A 255 -13.60 9.38 4.20
N HIS A 256 -13.29 10.12 3.13
CA HIS A 256 -12.08 9.93 2.33
C HIS A 256 -10.79 9.85 3.17
N MET A 257 -10.67 10.65 4.23
CA MET A 257 -9.43 10.74 5.00
C MET A 257 -9.34 9.69 6.11
N SER A 258 -10.47 9.26 6.66
CA SER A 258 -10.50 8.23 7.71
C SER A 258 -10.31 6.81 7.17
N MET A 259 -10.71 6.56 5.92
CA MET A 259 -10.72 5.24 5.28
C MET A 259 -9.44 4.42 5.53
N PRO A 260 -8.22 4.87 5.18
CA PRO A 260 -7.01 4.03 5.28
C PRO A 260 -6.67 3.52 6.69
N PHE A 261 -7.09 4.25 7.72
CA PHE A 261 -6.84 3.89 9.11
C PHE A 261 -7.89 2.92 9.65
N ARG A 262 -9.09 2.95 9.08
CA ARG A 262 -10.25 2.16 9.51
C ARG A 262 -10.32 0.81 8.84
N VAL A 263 -9.95 0.73 7.57
CA VAL A 263 -10.09 -0.49 6.80
C VAL A 263 -8.85 -1.38 6.81
N SER A 264 -7.80 -1.08 7.59
CA SER A 264 -6.55 -1.87 7.55
C SER A 264 -6.77 -3.36 7.81
N ALA A 265 -7.53 -3.72 8.85
CA ALA A 265 -7.90 -5.11 9.13
C ALA A 265 -8.79 -5.72 8.03
N ARG A 266 -9.79 -4.97 7.55
CA ARG A 266 -10.72 -5.41 6.51
C ARG A 266 -10.03 -5.64 5.16
N VAL A 267 -9.13 -4.76 4.76
CA VAL A 267 -8.30 -4.86 3.55
C VAL A 267 -7.45 -6.13 3.61
N LEU A 268 -6.89 -6.41 4.78
CA LEU A 268 -6.14 -7.63 5.01
C LEU A 268 -7.03 -8.89 4.93
N ASP A 269 -8.23 -8.86 5.49
CA ASP A 269 -9.22 -9.95 5.37
C ASP A 269 -9.68 -10.19 3.93
N GLU A 270 -9.83 -9.13 3.14
CA GLU A 270 -10.13 -9.22 1.70
C GLU A 270 -8.98 -9.89 0.92
N LEU A 271 -7.73 -9.59 1.30
CA LEU A 271 -6.58 -10.31 0.73
C LEU A 271 -6.57 -11.77 1.16
N ILE A 272 -7.08 -12.13 2.34
CA ILE A 272 -7.25 -13.54 2.70
C ILE A 272 -8.32 -14.19 1.80
N SER A 273 -9.49 -13.58 1.64
CA SER A 273 -10.61 -14.18 0.89
C SER A 273 -10.30 -14.38 -0.60
N THR A 274 -9.42 -13.54 -1.15
CA THR A 274 -9.03 -13.57 -2.56
C THR A 274 -7.87 -14.52 -2.86
N ARG A 275 -7.11 -14.95 -1.84
CA ARG A 275 -5.91 -15.77 -2.01
C ARG A 275 -6.20 -17.28 -2.07
N ARG A 276 -5.25 -18.00 -2.68
CA ARG A 276 -5.20 -19.47 -2.62
C ARG A 276 -4.43 -19.83 -1.35
N PHE A 277 -5.04 -20.60 -0.44
CA PHE A 277 -4.35 -21.21 0.68
C PHE A 277 -4.12 -22.70 0.42
#